data_AF-A0A228QH94-F1
#
_entry.id   AF-A0A228QH94-F1
#
_cell.length_a   1.000
_cell.length_b   1.000
_cell.length_c   1.000
_cell.angle_alpha   90.00
_cell.angle_beta   90.00
_cell.angle_gamma   90.00
#
_symmetry.space_group_name_H-M   'P 1'
#
loop_
_entity.id
_entity.type
_entity.pdbx_description
1 polymer ?
#
loop_
_entity_poly.entity_id
_entity_poly.type
_entity_poly.pdbx_seq_one_letter_code
_entity_poly.pdbx_strand_id
1 'polypeptide(L)'
;MNGIFENTQQALHVSFLVTSLPPRQKQQFRLALIQILESVGRLSVRQAEFLDYLYGSSSGTVNFDGLSGDEIRAQCAMVVGAVRDHLLKPERNAVWLRYACGMPARPASATRAADPGIPPSSEWKRALVEMRTYLRPSLTVTDSKAIMALIAGHSQTRQRQDGLSYRAISEETHITVRTLERNAQIIRKRLVGLEQQAVKRLTPLFERNNVTIAEAVEA
;
A
#
# COMPACT_ATOMS: atom_id res chain seq x y z
N MET A 1 24.51 7.64 8.65
CA MET A 1 24.40 6.93 7.36
C MET A 1 23.00 7.21 6.83
N ASN A 2 22.87 7.91 5.70
CA ASN A 2 21.60 8.51 5.28
C ASN A 2 20.86 7.57 4.32
N GLY A 3 20.02 6.69 4.86
CA GLY A 3 19.00 6.01 4.07
C GLY A 3 17.94 7.00 3.59
N ILE A 4 17.35 6.76 2.42
CA ILE A 4 16.27 7.60 1.88
C ILE A 4 15.02 7.50 2.76
N PHE A 5 14.71 6.28 3.20
CA PHE A 5 13.55 5.97 4.04
C PHE A 5 13.98 5.52 5.43
N GLU A 6 13.14 5.75 6.43
CA GLU A 6 13.39 5.31 7.80
C GLU A 6 13.33 3.78 7.92
N ASN A 7 12.35 3.14 7.27
CA ASN A 7 12.16 1.70 7.34
C ASN A 7 11.55 1.12 6.06
N THR A 8 11.58 -0.21 5.96
CA THR A 8 11.11 -0.97 4.79
C THR A 8 9.63 -0.74 4.49
N GLN A 9 8.77 -0.61 5.50
CA GLN A 9 7.34 -0.37 5.29
C GLN A 9 7.08 1.02 4.68
N GLN A 10 7.81 2.04 5.15
CA GLN A 10 7.75 3.38 4.58
C GLN A 10 8.26 3.38 3.13
N ALA A 11 9.38 2.70 2.86
CA ALA A 11 9.93 2.55 1.52
C ALA A 11 8.91 1.90 0.56
N LEU A 12 8.26 0.80 0.98
CA LEU A 12 7.22 0.12 0.20
C LEU A 12 6.03 1.04 -0.06
N HIS A 13 5.51 1.71 0.98
CA HIS A 13 4.35 2.57 0.86
C HIS A 13 4.58 3.72 -0.11
N VAL A 14 5.69 4.46 0.04
CA VAL A 14 6.01 5.61 -0.82
C VAL A 14 6.33 5.14 -2.24
N SER A 15 7.04 4.03 -2.40
CA SER A 15 7.48 3.57 -3.72
C SER A 15 6.33 3.14 -4.62
N PHE A 16 5.43 2.27 -4.13
CA PHE A 16 4.27 1.81 -4.89
C PHE A 16 3.39 2.98 -5.33
N LEU A 17 3.23 3.93 -4.45
CA LEU A 17 2.47 5.13 -4.68
C LEU A 17 3.11 6.04 -5.74
N VAL A 18 4.39 6.38 -5.60
CA VAL A 18 5.13 7.20 -6.58
C VAL A 18 5.09 6.56 -7.97
N THR A 19 5.23 5.24 -8.05
CA THR A 19 5.15 4.51 -9.33
C THR A 19 3.73 4.45 -9.91
N SER A 20 2.69 4.58 -9.09
CA SER A 20 1.29 4.63 -9.54
C SER A 20 0.90 5.99 -10.15
N LEU A 21 1.67 7.04 -9.86
CA LEU A 21 1.42 8.38 -10.38
C LEU A 21 1.98 8.51 -11.81
N PRO A 22 1.21 9.08 -12.76
CA PRO A 22 1.73 9.37 -14.09
C PRO A 22 2.98 10.26 -13.99
N PRO A 23 3.98 10.09 -14.88
CA PRO A 23 5.14 10.98 -14.93
C PRO A 23 4.65 12.40 -15.19
N ARG A 24 4.78 13.27 -14.19
CA ARG A 24 4.26 14.65 -14.19
C ARG A 24 5.35 15.63 -13.75
N GLN A 25 5.32 16.84 -14.29
CA GLN A 25 6.30 17.90 -14.06
C GLN A 25 6.49 18.23 -12.56
N LYS A 26 7.67 18.74 -12.20
CA LYS A 26 8.19 18.98 -10.82
C LYS A 26 7.15 19.45 -9.79
N GLN A 27 6.26 20.38 -10.15
CA GLN A 27 5.28 20.98 -9.24
C GLN A 27 4.09 20.06 -8.90
N GLN A 28 3.75 19.14 -9.81
CA GLN A 28 2.62 18.21 -9.64
C GLN A 28 3.01 16.97 -8.82
N PHE A 29 4.28 16.60 -8.78
CA PHE A 29 4.77 15.52 -7.93
C PHE A 29 4.65 15.85 -6.44
N ARG A 30 5.02 17.09 -6.07
CA ARG A 30 4.87 17.64 -4.71
C ARG A 30 3.41 17.68 -4.26
N LEU A 31 2.51 18.17 -5.11
CA LEU A 31 1.06 18.21 -4.83
C LEU A 31 0.45 16.82 -4.71
N ALA A 32 0.93 15.84 -5.49
CA ALA A 32 0.49 14.46 -5.37
C ALA A 32 0.91 13.88 -4.01
N LEU A 33 2.18 14.05 -3.59
CA LEU A 33 2.65 13.59 -2.28
C LEU A 33 1.87 14.22 -1.12
N ILE A 34 1.50 15.51 -1.21
CA ILE A 34 0.62 16.20 -0.24
C ILE A 34 -0.73 15.49 -0.16
N GLN A 35 -1.41 15.32 -1.30
CA GLN A 35 -2.74 14.70 -1.35
C GLN A 35 -2.73 13.27 -0.81
N ILE A 36 -1.63 12.56 -0.99
CA ILE A 36 -1.46 11.19 -0.55
C ILE A 36 -1.37 11.14 0.98
N LEU A 37 -0.54 11.96 1.61
CA LEU A 37 -0.45 11.98 3.06
C LEU A 37 -1.75 12.45 3.69
N GLU A 38 -2.40 13.48 3.13
CA GLU A 38 -3.75 13.87 3.58
C GLU A 38 -4.75 12.70 3.52
N SER A 39 -4.63 11.80 2.54
CA SER A 39 -5.52 10.64 2.38
C SER A 39 -5.27 9.51 3.40
N VAL A 40 -4.19 9.58 4.19
CA VAL A 40 -3.79 8.59 5.22
C VAL A 40 -4.42 8.89 6.60
N GLY A 41 -5.25 9.92 6.73
CA GLY A 41 -6.14 10.14 7.90
C GLY A 41 -5.38 10.41 9.19
N ARG A 42 -5.41 9.49 10.18
CA ARG A 42 -4.52 9.59 11.36
C ARG A 42 -3.08 9.36 10.93
N LEU A 43 -2.43 10.46 10.61
CA LEU A 43 -1.00 10.52 10.41
C LEU A 43 -0.32 10.25 11.75
N SER A 44 0.68 9.38 11.76
CA SER A 44 1.67 9.40 12.84
C SER A 44 2.30 10.79 12.91
N VAL A 45 2.80 11.19 14.08
CA VAL A 45 3.42 12.52 14.32
C VAL A 45 4.39 12.88 13.18
N ARG A 46 5.17 11.91 12.72
CA ARG A 46 6.16 12.05 11.66
C ARG A 46 5.60 12.15 10.23
N GLN A 47 4.46 11.50 9.95
CA GLN A 47 3.78 11.65 8.66
C GLN A 47 3.10 13.01 8.54
N ALA A 48 2.69 13.61 9.65
CA ALA A 48 2.24 15.01 9.70
C ALA A 48 3.41 15.97 9.43
N GLU A 49 4.57 15.72 10.01
CA GLU A 49 5.77 16.52 9.74
C GLU A 49 6.24 16.40 8.27
N PHE A 50 6.19 15.21 7.66
CA PHE A 50 6.50 15.03 6.22
C PHE A 50 5.48 15.74 5.30
N LEU A 51 4.21 15.81 5.72
CA LEU A 51 3.19 16.60 5.04
C LEU A 51 3.52 18.10 5.13
N ASP A 52 3.98 18.59 6.30
CA ASP A 52 4.46 19.96 6.48
C ASP A 52 5.68 20.29 5.60
N TYR A 53 6.59 19.33 5.41
CA TYR A 53 7.70 19.45 4.45
C TYR A 53 7.26 19.62 3.02
N LEU A 54 6.25 18.86 2.60
CA LEU A 54 5.69 19.02 1.28
C LEU A 54 4.90 20.33 1.16
N TYR A 55 4.42 20.93 2.24
CA TYR A 55 3.93 22.32 2.26
C TYR A 55 5.05 23.38 2.26
N GLY A 56 6.28 23.02 2.59
CA GLY A 56 7.48 23.86 2.47
C GLY A 56 8.30 24.01 3.76
N SER A 57 8.03 23.18 4.78
CA SER A 57 8.69 23.24 6.09
C SER A 57 9.58 22.01 6.31
N SER A 58 10.91 22.14 6.18
CA SER A 58 11.91 21.04 6.34
C SER A 58 11.55 20.01 7.43
N SER A 59 11.28 18.76 7.05
CA SER A 59 11.04 17.63 7.97
C SER A 59 11.90 16.42 7.61
N GLY A 60 12.50 15.81 8.64
CA GLY A 60 13.66 14.92 8.56
C GLY A 60 13.41 13.42 8.75
N THR A 61 12.40 12.83 8.09
CA THR A 61 12.22 11.34 8.10
C THR A 61 12.34 10.64 6.74
N VAL A 62 12.16 11.37 5.64
CA VAL A 62 12.50 10.90 4.29
C VAL A 62 13.47 11.90 3.70
N ASN A 63 14.70 11.47 3.43
CA ASN A 63 15.74 12.37 2.95
C ASN A 63 15.82 12.29 1.42
N PHE A 64 15.16 13.23 0.75
CA PHE A 64 15.28 13.45 -0.68
C PHE A 64 16.22 14.62 -1.03
N ASP A 65 16.95 15.16 -0.05
CA ASP A 65 17.82 16.31 -0.28
C ASP A 65 18.91 15.95 -1.30
N GLY A 66 19.05 16.82 -2.30
CA GLY A 66 20.00 16.62 -3.41
C GLY A 66 19.51 15.67 -4.50
N LEU A 67 18.32 15.04 -4.38
CA LEU A 67 17.75 14.19 -5.43
C LEU A 67 16.77 14.94 -6.33
N SER A 68 16.88 14.71 -7.64
CA SER A 68 15.91 15.09 -8.64
C SER A 68 14.66 14.20 -8.59
N GLY A 69 13.55 14.67 -9.15
CA GLY A 69 12.32 13.88 -9.24
C GLY A 69 12.48 12.56 -10.00
N ASP A 70 13.38 12.52 -10.99
CA ASP A 70 13.68 11.31 -11.76
C ASP A 70 14.50 10.31 -10.93
N GLU A 71 15.44 10.78 -10.12
CA GLU A 71 16.19 9.94 -9.18
C GLU A 71 15.27 9.36 -8.11
N ILE A 72 14.36 10.17 -7.54
CA ILE A 72 13.35 9.68 -6.58
C ILE A 72 12.50 8.58 -7.21
N ARG A 73 12.04 8.77 -8.46
CA ARG A 73 11.27 7.74 -9.19
C ARG A 73 12.10 6.50 -9.48
N ALA A 74 13.36 6.64 -9.86
CA ALA A 74 14.25 5.51 -10.10
C ALA A 74 14.46 4.69 -8.80
N GLN A 75 14.66 5.35 -7.66
CA GLN A 75 14.76 4.70 -6.35
C GLN A 75 13.47 3.97 -5.97
N CYS A 76 12.32 4.60 -6.18
CA CYS A 76 11.02 3.97 -5.94
C CYS A 76 10.78 2.77 -6.89
N ALA A 77 11.19 2.86 -8.15
CA ALA A 77 11.08 1.76 -9.10
C ALA A 77 11.97 0.58 -8.71
N MET A 78 13.19 0.83 -8.20
CA MET A 78 14.06 -0.22 -7.68
C MET A 78 13.45 -0.93 -6.48
N VAL A 79 12.78 -0.20 -5.57
CA VAL A 79 12.04 -0.82 -4.45
C VAL A 79 10.95 -1.74 -4.98
N VAL A 80 10.10 -1.29 -5.90
CA VAL A 80 9.03 -2.10 -6.50
C VAL A 80 9.60 -3.33 -7.25
N GLY A 81 10.70 -3.15 -7.97
CA GLY A 81 11.44 -4.23 -8.63
C GLY A 81 11.96 -5.27 -7.65
N ALA A 82 12.52 -4.84 -6.53
CA ALA A 82 12.99 -5.75 -5.49
C ALA A 82 11.85 -6.60 -4.91
N VAL A 83 10.66 -6.03 -4.76
CA VAL A 83 9.49 -6.79 -4.32
C VAL A 83 9.09 -7.86 -5.36
N ARG A 84 9.31 -7.59 -6.66
CA ARG A 84 8.97 -8.52 -7.73
C ARG A 84 9.90 -9.72 -7.76
N ASP A 85 11.18 -9.46 -7.57
CA ASP A 85 12.28 -10.39 -7.87
C ASP A 85 12.78 -11.15 -6.62
N HIS A 86 12.60 -10.59 -5.41
CA HIS A 86 13.12 -11.17 -4.17
C HIS A 86 12.07 -11.75 -3.23
N LEU A 87 10.78 -11.51 -3.45
CA LEU A 87 9.72 -12.08 -2.62
C LEU A 87 9.15 -13.38 -3.19
N LEU A 88 8.79 -14.29 -2.29
CA LEU A 88 7.98 -15.44 -2.65
C LEU A 88 6.59 -14.97 -3.12
N LYS A 89 5.96 -15.73 -4.02
CA LYS A 89 4.68 -15.35 -4.62
C LYS A 89 3.58 -14.94 -3.61
N PRO A 90 3.36 -15.63 -2.48
CA PRO A 90 2.36 -15.22 -1.50
C PRO A 90 2.72 -13.91 -0.77
N GLU A 91 3.98 -13.75 -0.37
CA GLU A 91 4.52 -12.53 0.24
C GLU A 91 4.34 -11.35 -0.72
N ARG A 92 4.78 -11.52 -1.97
CA ARG A 92 4.62 -10.56 -3.07
C ARG A 92 3.16 -10.14 -3.23
N ASN A 93 2.25 -11.08 -3.37
CA ASN A 93 0.84 -10.77 -3.58
C ASN A 93 0.24 -10.02 -2.38
N ALA A 94 0.66 -10.30 -1.15
CA ALA A 94 0.24 -9.53 0.02
C ALA A 94 0.71 -8.06 -0.03
N VAL A 95 1.97 -7.82 -0.43
CA VAL A 95 2.49 -6.45 -0.61
C VAL A 95 1.72 -5.69 -1.69
N TRP A 96 1.46 -6.32 -2.85
CA TRP A 96 0.70 -5.66 -3.92
C TRP A 96 -0.72 -5.34 -3.49
N LEU A 97 -1.39 -6.28 -2.83
CA LEU A 97 -2.74 -6.05 -2.31
C LEU A 97 -2.77 -4.85 -1.37
N ARG A 98 -1.76 -4.71 -0.51
CA ARG A 98 -1.66 -3.63 0.47
C ARG A 98 -1.38 -2.27 -0.15
N TYR A 99 -0.43 -2.18 -1.08
CA TYR A 99 0.12 -0.89 -1.52
C TYR A 99 -0.28 -0.48 -2.94
N ALA A 100 -0.78 -1.40 -3.77
CA ALA A 100 -1.11 -1.14 -5.18
C ALA A 100 -2.62 -1.08 -5.46
N CYS A 101 -3.44 -0.86 -4.43
CA CYS A 101 -4.90 -0.86 -4.47
C CYS A 101 -5.53 0.39 -5.12
N GLY A 102 -4.71 1.33 -5.59
CA GLY A 102 -5.18 2.59 -6.15
C GLY A 102 -5.61 3.60 -5.09
N MET A 103 -6.01 4.78 -5.55
CA MET A 103 -6.55 5.88 -4.75
C MET A 103 -7.99 6.18 -5.17
N PRO A 104 -8.91 6.45 -4.23
CA PRO A 104 -10.28 6.81 -4.58
C PRO A 104 -10.33 8.10 -5.39
N ALA A 105 -11.33 8.20 -6.26
CA ALA A 105 -11.75 9.49 -6.76
C ALA A 105 -12.24 10.36 -5.60
N ARG A 106 -11.90 11.65 -5.64
CA ARG A 106 -12.40 12.65 -4.70
C ARG A 106 -13.37 13.58 -5.44
N PRO A 107 -14.64 13.68 -5.01
CA PRO A 107 -15.57 14.62 -5.63
C PRO A 107 -15.12 16.07 -5.40
N ALA A 108 -15.60 16.98 -6.25
CA ALA A 108 -15.36 18.41 -6.07
C ALA A 108 -15.97 18.90 -4.74
N SER A 109 -15.30 19.85 -4.10
CA SER A 109 -15.78 20.56 -2.91
C SER A 109 -15.62 22.07 -3.12
N ALA A 110 -16.25 22.89 -2.26
CA ALA A 110 -16.17 24.35 -2.34
C ALA A 110 -14.72 24.89 -2.37
N THR A 111 -13.76 24.14 -1.83
CA THR A 111 -12.36 24.55 -1.70
C THR A 111 -11.39 23.76 -2.58
N ARG A 112 -11.83 22.70 -3.27
CA ARG A 112 -10.94 21.79 -4.03
C ARG A 112 -11.64 21.19 -5.25
N ALA A 113 -10.96 21.18 -6.40
CA ALA A 113 -11.43 20.52 -7.61
C ALA A 113 -11.55 18.99 -7.44
N ALA A 114 -12.37 18.35 -8.28
CA ALA A 114 -12.49 16.90 -8.33
C ALA A 114 -11.17 16.24 -8.74
N ASP A 115 -10.86 15.11 -8.10
CA ASP A 115 -9.72 14.25 -8.44
C ASP A 115 -10.26 12.92 -8.96
N PRO A 116 -9.92 12.48 -10.18
CA PRO A 116 -10.39 11.21 -10.73
C PRO A 116 -9.88 9.98 -9.96
N GLY A 117 -8.91 10.13 -9.05
CA GLY A 117 -8.29 9.02 -8.33
C GLY A 117 -7.34 8.21 -9.20
N ILE A 118 -6.85 7.10 -8.66
CA ILE A 118 -5.95 6.18 -9.36
C ILE A 118 -6.55 4.78 -9.30
N PRO A 119 -6.79 4.11 -10.44
CA PRO A 119 -7.32 2.76 -10.41
C PRO A 119 -6.29 1.77 -9.82
N PRO A 120 -6.73 0.62 -9.27
CA PRO A 120 -5.82 -0.45 -8.87
C PRO A 120 -4.96 -0.93 -10.04
N SER A 121 -3.69 -1.21 -9.77
CA SER A 121 -2.74 -1.72 -10.77
C SER A 121 -3.15 -3.09 -11.35
N SER A 122 -2.58 -3.44 -12.50
CA SER A 122 -2.80 -4.76 -13.11
C SER A 122 -2.32 -5.90 -12.21
N GLU A 123 -1.22 -5.65 -11.50
CA GLU A 123 -0.58 -6.55 -10.58
C GLU A 123 -1.40 -6.73 -9.30
N TRP A 124 -2.09 -5.68 -8.84
CA TRP A 124 -3.07 -5.80 -7.76
C TRP A 124 -4.22 -6.74 -8.14
N LYS A 125 -4.78 -6.59 -9.36
CA LYS A 125 -5.85 -7.47 -9.86
C LYS A 125 -5.38 -8.93 -9.94
N ARG A 126 -4.15 -9.15 -10.42
CA ARG A 126 -3.53 -10.48 -10.43
C ARG A 126 -3.32 -11.04 -9.03
N ALA A 127 -2.78 -10.22 -8.11
CA ALA A 127 -2.56 -10.62 -6.73
C ALA A 127 -3.86 -11.02 -6.05
N LEU A 128 -4.97 -10.34 -6.32
CA LEU A 128 -6.31 -10.69 -5.83
C LEU A 128 -6.70 -12.12 -6.22
N VAL A 129 -6.62 -12.44 -7.51
CA VAL A 129 -6.97 -13.77 -8.05
C VAL A 129 -6.07 -14.87 -7.49
N GLU A 130 -4.76 -14.62 -7.45
CA GLU A 130 -3.79 -15.61 -6.98
C GLU A 130 -3.90 -15.83 -5.46
N MET A 131 -4.18 -14.77 -4.70
CA MET A 131 -4.35 -14.85 -3.25
C MET A 131 -5.63 -15.57 -2.87
N ARG A 132 -6.72 -15.45 -3.65
CA ARG A 132 -7.91 -16.29 -3.48
C ARG A 132 -7.55 -17.77 -3.53
N THR A 133 -6.80 -18.19 -4.55
CA THR A 133 -6.38 -19.60 -4.70
C THR A 133 -5.49 -20.04 -3.54
N TYR A 134 -4.55 -19.20 -3.12
CA TYR A 134 -3.65 -19.48 -2.00
C TYR A 134 -4.37 -19.60 -0.65
N LEU A 135 -5.33 -18.71 -0.37
CA LEU A 135 -6.04 -18.69 0.92
C LEU A 135 -7.18 -19.70 0.99
N ARG A 136 -7.73 -20.15 -0.15
CA ARG A 136 -8.90 -21.03 -0.23
C ARG A 136 -8.85 -22.24 0.73
N PRO A 137 -7.72 -22.98 0.89
CA PRO A 137 -7.65 -24.12 1.81
C PRO A 137 -7.80 -23.75 3.29
N SER A 138 -7.57 -22.48 3.65
CA SER A 138 -7.70 -21.97 5.04
C SER A 138 -9.09 -21.41 5.35
N LEU A 139 -10.01 -21.41 4.39
CA LEU A 139 -11.32 -20.75 4.49
C LEU A 139 -12.46 -21.76 4.46
N THR A 140 -13.50 -21.47 5.24
CA THR A 140 -14.74 -22.27 5.23
C THR A 140 -15.65 -21.89 4.07
N VAL A 141 -15.51 -20.66 3.56
CA VAL A 141 -16.24 -20.18 2.38
C VAL A 141 -15.59 -20.73 1.12
N THR A 142 -16.44 -21.15 0.18
CA THR A 142 -16.03 -21.70 -1.12
C THR A 142 -16.28 -20.76 -2.29
N ASP A 143 -17.22 -19.83 -2.12
CA ASP A 143 -17.60 -18.86 -3.14
C ASP A 143 -16.42 -17.94 -3.50
N SER A 144 -16.09 -17.93 -4.78
CA SER A 144 -14.93 -17.17 -5.28
C SER A 144 -15.14 -15.66 -5.17
N LYS A 145 -16.35 -15.16 -5.38
CA LYS A 145 -16.63 -13.72 -5.33
C LYS A 145 -16.54 -13.22 -3.90
N ALA A 146 -17.11 -13.96 -2.94
CA ALA A 146 -17.02 -13.66 -1.52
C ALA A 146 -15.57 -13.56 -1.06
N ILE A 147 -14.74 -14.57 -1.38
CA ILE A 147 -13.32 -14.56 -0.97
C ILE A 147 -12.59 -13.34 -1.57
N MET A 148 -12.80 -13.05 -2.86
CA MET A 148 -12.18 -11.91 -3.53
C MET A 148 -12.63 -10.57 -2.91
N ALA A 149 -13.92 -10.42 -2.61
CA ALA A 149 -14.47 -9.24 -1.95
C ALA A 149 -13.89 -9.05 -0.53
N LEU A 150 -13.72 -10.14 0.22
CA LEU A 150 -13.08 -10.10 1.54
C LEU A 150 -11.61 -9.68 1.49
N ILE A 151 -10.86 -10.14 0.47
CA ILE A 151 -9.45 -9.73 0.26
C ILE A 151 -9.38 -8.27 -0.20
N ALA A 152 -10.23 -7.85 -1.14
CA ALA A 152 -10.31 -6.46 -1.59
C ALA A 152 -10.66 -5.50 -0.44
N GLY A 153 -11.65 -5.86 0.37
CA GLY A 153 -12.07 -5.10 1.55
C GLY A 153 -11.07 -5.09 2.71
N HIS A 154 -10.02 -5.92 2.68
CA HIS A 154 -8.84 -5.76 3.54
C HIS A 154 -7.92 -4.64 3.03
N SER A 155 -7.65 -4.65 1.72
CA SER A 155 -6.78 -3.69 1.04
C SER A 155 -7.34 -2.27 1.08
N GLN A 156 -8.66 -2.13 0.89
CA GLN A 156 -9.36 -0.85 0.83
C GLN A 156 -10.13 -0.56 2.13
N THR A 157 -9.44 -0.52 3.27
CA THR A 157 -10.11 -0.44 4.59
C THR A 157 -11.01 0.80 4.75
N ARG A 158 -10.69 1.91 4.08
CA ARG A 158 -11.49 3.16 4.09
C ARG A 158 -12.68 3.15 3.13
N GLN A 159 -12.64 2.30 2.10
CA GLN A 159 -13.66 2.22 1.05
C GLN A 159 -14.54 0.97 1.20
N ARG A 160 -14.80 0.54 2.44
CA ARG A 160 -15.86 -0.48 2.70
C ARG A 160 -17.28 0.05 2.44
N GLN A 161 -17.41 1.19 1.79
CA GLN A 161 -18.67 1.78 1.38
C GLN A 161 -18.70 1.67 -0.14
N ASP A 162 -19.79 1.05 -0.61
CA ASP A 162 -20.10 0.58 -1.96
C ASP A 162 -19.58 -0.84 -2.32
N GLY A 163 -20.47 -1.83 -2.24
CA GLY A 163 -20.26 -3.22 -2.71
C GLY A 163 -19.35 -4.11 -1.86
N LEU A 164 -18.52 -3.55 -0.96
CA LEU A 164 -17.55 -4.32 -0.14
C LEU A 164 -17.97 -4.49 1.34
N SER A 165 -19.18 -4.06 1.71
CA SER A 165 -19.70 -4.29 3.04
C SER A 165 -20.08 -5.77 3.22
N TYR A 166 -19.97 -6.30 4.44
CA TYR A 166 -20.37 -7.70 4.69
C TYR A 166 -21.85 -7.95 4.37
N ARG A 167 -22.69 -6.92 4.52
CA ARG A 167 -24.11 -7.00 4.17
C ARG A 167 -24.31 -7.14 2.66
N ALA A 168 -23.65 -6.30 1.86
CA ALA A 168 -23.72 -6.39 0.40
C ALA A 168 -23.19 -7.75 -0.11
N ILE A 169 -22.07 -8.21 0.44
CA ILE A 169 -21.51 -9.53 0.09
C ILE A 169 -22.49 -10.64 0.49
N SER A 170 -23.13 -10.54 1.66
CA SER A 170 -24.13 -11.51 2.13
C SER A 170 -25.37 -11.55 1.23
N GLU A 171 -25.82 -10.39 0.74
CA GLU A 171 -26.96 -10.28 -0.18
C GLU A 171 -26.62 -10.89 -1.55
N GLU A 172 -25.42 -10.66 -2.09
CA GLU A 172 -25.00 -11.22 -3.38
C GLU A 172 -24.71 -12.73 -3.33
N THR A 173 -24.07 -13.20 -2.25
CA THR A 173 -23.52 -14.57 -2.18
C THR A 173 -24.34 -15.53 -1.31
N HIS A 174 -25.38 -15.02 -0.64
CA HIS A 174 -26.21 -15.75 0.32
C HIS A 174 -25.44 -16.37 1.50
N ILE A 175 -24.21 -15.91 1.76
CA ILE A 175 -23.39 -16.33 2.92
C ILE A 175 -23.70 -15.42 4.10
N THR A 176 -23.92 -16.00 5.29
CA THR A 176 -24.21 -15.21 6.49
C THR A 176 -23.08 -14.25 6.86
N VAL A 177 -23.43 -13.03 7.28
CA VAL A 177 -22.48 -11.99 7.72
C VAL A 177 -21.48 -12.53 8.75
N ARG A 178 -21.94 -13.30 9.74
CA ARG A 178 -21.07 -13.93 10.76
C ARG A 178 -20.00 -14.85 10.15
N THR A 179 -20.35 -15.60 9.10
CA THR A 179 -19.40 -16.47 8.39
C THR A 179 -18.39 -15.63 7.60
N LEU A 180 -18.86 -14.56 6.94
CA LEU A 180 -17.99 -13.62 6.23
C LEU A 180 -16.99 -12.93 7.18
N GLU A 181 -17.44 -12.48 8.35
CA GLU A 181 -16.59 -11.85 9.36
C GLU A 181 -15.50 -12.80 9.86
N ARG A 182 -15.87 -14.05 10.19
CA ARG A 182 -14.91 -15.08 10.63
C ARG A 182 -13.83 -15.33 9.57
N ASN A 183 -14.23 -15.48 8.30
CA ASN A 183 -13.28 -15.68 7.21
C ASN A 183 -12.45 -14.43 6.93
N ALA A 184 -13.02 -13.22 7.09
CA ALA A 184 -12.28 -11.97 6.97
C ALA A 184 -11.17 -11.87 8.02
N GLN A 185 -11.39 -12.32 9.25
CA GLN A 185 -10.34 -12.33 10.28
C GLN A 185 -9.20 -13.30 9.93
N ILE A 186 -9.52 -14.48 9.38
CA ILE A 186 -8.51 -15.42 8.89
C ILE A 186 -7.69 -14.79 7.77
N ILE A 187 -8.35 -14.18 6.78
CA ILE A 187 -7.71 -13.50 5.66
C ILE A 187 -6.79 -12.38 6.16
N ARG A 188 -7.29 -11.50 7.04
CA ARG A 188 -6.50 -10.41 7.63
C ARG A 188 -5.25 -10.93 8.32
N LYS A 189 -5.39 -11.92 9.19
CA LYS A 189 -4.26 -12.50 9.93
C LYS A 189 -3.21 -13.09 8.97
N ARG A 190 -3.66 -13.79 7.92
CA ARG A 190 -2.75 -14.38 6.92
C ARG A 190 -2.04 -13.32 6.07
N LEU A 191 -2.76 -12.31 5.60
CA LEU A 191 -2.17 -11.23 4.79
C LEU A 191 -1.17 -10.39 5.59
N VAL A 192 -1.49 -10.03 6.83
CA VAL A 192 -0.54 -9.33 7.71
C VAL A 192 0.70 -10.16 7.99
N GLY A 193 0.55 -11.47 8.21
CA GLY A 193 1.71 -12.36 8.41
C GLY A 193 2.62 -12.44 7.17
N LEU A 194 2.02 -12.48 5.97
CA LEU A 194 2.77 -12.46 4.71
C LEU A 194 3.46 -11.11 4.46
N GLU A 195 2.81 -10.00 4.81
CA GLU A 195 3.40 -8.67 4.76
C GLU A 195 4.62 -8.57 5.71
N GLN A 196 4.51 -9.07 6.93
CA GLN A 196 5.63 -9.08 7.89
C GLN A 196 6.80 -9.94 7.39
N GLN A 197 6.52 -11.08 6.77
CA GLN A 197 7.54 -11.92 6.14
C GLN A 197 8.22 -11.20 4.96
N ALA A 198 7.43 -10.51 4.13
CA ALA A 198 7.94 -9.69 3.04
C ALA A 198 8.88 -8.59 3.55
N VAL A 199 8.45 -7.84 4.57
CA VAL A 199 9.26 -6.81 5.22
C VAL A 199 10.57 -7.41 5.72
N LYS A 200 10.50 -8.47 6.54
CA LYS A 200 11.69 -9.15 7.07
C LYS A 200 12.67 -9.61 5.97
N ARG A 201 12.16 -10.06 4.82
CA ARG A 201 13.00 -10.50 3.69
C ARG A 201 13.64 -9.34 2.95
N LEU A 202 12.94 -8.21 2.82
CA LEU A 202 13.42 -7.03 2.07
C LEU A 202 14.32 -6.12 2.89
N THR A 203 14.13 -6.03 4.21
CA THR A 203 14.93 -5.19 5.10
C THR A 203 16.44 -5.32 4.88
N PRO A 204 17.07 -6.51 4.94
CA PRO A 204 18.52 -6.61 4.75
C PRO A 204 18.98 -6.17 3.35
N LEU A 205 18.12 -6.34 2.33
CA LEU A 205 18.42 -5.90 0.97
C LEU A 205 18.35 -4.37 0.84
N PHE A 206 17.38 -3.74 1.49
CA PHE A 206 17.22 -2.27 1.50
C PHE A 206 18.29 -1.58 2.34
N GLU A 207 18.68 -2.15 3.46
CA GLU A 207 19.80 -1.65 4.28
C GLU A 207 21.11 -1.73 3.50
N ARG A 208 21.41 -2.88 2.86
CA ARG A 208 22.62 -3.05 2.03
C ARG A 208 22.69 -2.04 0.89
N ASN A 209 21.55 -1.68 0.32
CA ASN A 209 21.46 -0.77 -0.82
C ASN A 209 21.26 0.71 -0.39
N ASN A 210 21.36 1.04 0.90
CA ASN A 210 21.13 2.38 1.46
C ASN A 210 19.73 2.96 1.14
N VAL A 211 18.75 2.11 0.89
CA VAL A 211 17.35 2.52 0.71
C VAL A 211 16.73 2.87 2.06
N THR A 212 17.03 2.08 3.09
CA THR A 212 16.58 2.31 4.47
C THR A 212 17.75 2.57 5.41
N ILE A 213 17.50 3.29 6.50
CA ILE A 213 18.47 3.42 7.60
C ILE A 213 18.68 2.02 8.19
N ALA A 214 19.93 1.60 8.35
CA ALA A 214 20.25 0.36 9.05
C ALA A 214 19.97 0.53 10.54
N GLU A 215 19.20 -0.38 11.14
CA GLU A 215 19.12 -0.42 12.61
C GLU A 215 20.51 -0.78 13.15
N ALA A 216 21.12 0.13 13.91
CA ALA A 216 22.34 -0.17 14.62
C ALA A 216 22.00 -1.26 15.64
N VAL A 217 22.50 -2.47 15.42
CA VAL A 217 22.46 -3.53 16.42
C VAL A 217 23.36 -3.07 17.57
N GLU A 218 22.77 -2.55 18.65
CA GLU A 218 23.49 -2.37 19.91
C GLU A 218 24.00 -3.74 20.36
N ALA A 219 25.33 -3.84 20.48
CA ALA A 219 26.07 -5.03 20.89
C ALA A 219 26.06 -5.20 22.41
#